data_AF-B3RUN2-F1
#
_entry.id   AF-B3RUN2-F1
#
_cell.length_a   1.000
_cell.length_b   1.000
_cell.length_c   1.000
_cell.angle_alpha   90.00
_cell.angle_beta   90.00
_cell.angle_gamma   90.00
#
_symmetry.space_group_name_H-M   'P 1'
#
loop_
_entity.id
_entity.type
_entity.pdbx_description
1 polymer ?
#
loop_
_entity_poly.entity_id
_entity_poly.type
_entity_poly.pdbx_seq_one_letter_code
_entity_poly.pdbx_strand_id
1 'polypeptide(L)'
;VSVITQDGRVIVGTLKGFDQTVNLILNDSHERVYSSGAGVEQVALGLYVIRGDNIAVIGEIDEDVDSSIDLAEVKAEPINAVVY
;
A
#
# COMPACT_ATOMS: atom_id res chain seq x y z
N VAL A 1 6.36 -3.51 4.11
CA VAL A 1 6.42 -2.12 3.59
C VAL A 1 5.05 -1.68 3.13
N SER A 2 4.75 -0.38 3.22
CA SER A 2 3.56 0.25 2.64
C SER A 2 3.99 1.05 1.42
N VAL A 3 3.34 0.86 0.28
CA VAL A 3 3.63 1.56 -0.97
C VAL A 3 2.40 2.39 -1.33
N ILE A 4 2.60 3.70 -1.52
CA ILE A 4 1.58 4.59 -2.06
C ILE A 4 1.92 4.84 -3.53
N THR A 5 0.98 4.53 -4.41
CA THR A 5 1.10 4.76 -5.86
C THR A 5 0.62 6.16 -6.22
N GLN A 6 0.98 6.61 -7.42
CA GLN A 6 0.61 7.94 -7.92
C GLN A 6 -0.90 8.13 -8.12
N ASP A 7 -1.65 7.06 -8.30
CA ASP A 7 -3.12 7.06 -8.37
C ASP A 7 -3.79 6.96 -6.99
N GLY A 8 -3.02 7.02 -5.89
CA GLY A 8 -3.54 7.08 -4.53
C GLY A 8 -3.83 5.73 -3.87
N ARG A 9 -3.41 4.62 -4.46
CA ARG A 9 -3.61 3.27 -3.88
C ARG A 9 -2.57 3.00 -2.81
N VAL A 10 -2.97 2.26 -1.77
CA VAL A 10 -2.09 1.84 -0.67
C VAL A 10 -1.90 0.34 -0.73
N ILE A 11 -0.69 -0.11 -1.02
CA ILE A 11 -0.35 -1.53 -1.15
C ILE A 11 0.63 -1.91 -0.05
N VAL A 12 0.25 -2.88 0.75
CA VAL A 12 1.11 -3.43 1.81
C VAL A 12 1.59 -4.80 1.39
N GLY A 13 2.86 -5.09 1.63
CA GLY A 13 3.44 -6.40 1.36
C GLY A 13 4.89 -6.53 1.82
N THR A 14 5.45 -7.71 1.62
CA THR A 14 6.86 -8.00 1.89
C THR A 14 7.69 -7.65 0.67
N LEU A 15 8.58 -6.66 0.77
CA LEU A 15 9.51 -6.30 -0.29
C LEU A 15 10.51 -7.46 -0.53
N LYS A 16 10.50 -8.06 -1.72
CA LYS A 16 11.42 -9.13 -2.11
C LYS A 16 12.56 -8.65 -2.99
N GLY A 17 12.37 -7.57 -3.72
CA GLY A 17 13.39 -7.02 -4.60
C GLY A 17 13.00 -5.64 -5.13
N PHE A 18 14.03 -4.87 -5.48
CA PHE A 18 13.89 -3.60 -6.16
C PHE A 18 15.05 -3.41 -7.15
N ASP A 19 14.89 -2.48 -8.09
CA ASP A 19 15.96 -2.05 -8.99
C ASP A 19 16.25 -0.55 -8.89
N GLN A 20 17.25 -0.07 -9.64
CA GLN A 20 17.68 1.32 -9.67
C GLN A 20 16.63 2.32 -10.22
N THR A 21 15.58 1.80 -10.88
CA THR A 21 14.43 2.60 -11.34
C THR A 21 13.24 2.49 -10.39
N VAL A 22 13.43 1.87 -9.22
CA VAL A 22 12.42 1.68 -8.19
C VAL A 22 11.27 0.76 -8.64
N ASN A 23 11.49 -0.12 -9.62
CA ASN A 23 10.52 -1.21 -9.82
C ASN A 23 10.57 -2.13 -8.59
N LEU A 24 9.41 -2.48 -8.03
CA LEU A 24 9.31 -3.28 -6.82
C LEU A 24 8.68 -4.64 -7.09
N ILE A 25 9.18 -5.65 -6.40
CA ILE A 25 8.55 -6.97 -6.27
C ILE A 25 8.08 -7.11 -4.83
N LEU A 26 6.76 -7.18 -4.63
CA LEU A 26 6.13 -7.43 -3.34
C LEU A 26 5.55 -8.85 -3.31
N ASN A 27 5.78 -9.57 -2.21
CA ASN A 27 5.10 -10.84 -1.94
C ASN A 27 4.06 -10.66 -0.84
N ASP A 28 3.12 -11.61 -0.78
CA ASP A 28 2.03 -11.64 0.21
C ASP A 28 1.32 -10.29 0.33
N SER A 29 1.15 -9.63 -0.83
CA SER A 29 0.66 -8.26 -0.88
C SER A 29 -0.86 -8.19 -0.86
N HIS A 30 -1.37 -7.11 -0.27
CA HIS A 30 -2.76 -6.73 -0.26
C HIS A 30 -2.89 -5.21 -0.43
N GLU A 31 -3.96 -4.78 -1.09
CA GLU A 31 -4.33 -3.37 -1.16
C GLU A 31 -5.23 -3.01 0.03
N ARG A 32 -4.97 -1.86 0.65
CA ARG A 32 -5.83 -1.26 1.67
C ARG A 32 -6.68 -0.16 1.04
N VAL A 33 -7.98 -0.39 0.96
CA VAL A 33 -8.93 0.57 0.41
C VAL A 33 -9.59 1.33 1.55
N TYR A 34 -9.29 2.62 1.65
CA TYR A 34 -9.82 3.52 2.67
C TYR A 34 -11.11 4.19 2.17
N SER A 35 -12.09 4.30 3.05
CA SER A 35 -13.32 5.05 2.79
C SER A 35 -13.80 5.79 4.03
N SER A 36 -14.57 6.86 3.86
CA SER A 36 -15.18 7.57 4.99
C SER A 36 -16.44 6.88 5.53
N GLY A 37 -17.05 5.98 4.76
CA GLY A 37 -18.29 5.30 5.12
C GLY A 37 -18.11 3.97 5.86
N ALA A 38 -17.02 3.26 5.60
CA ALA A 38 -16.77 1.92 6.11
C ALA A 38 -15.29 1.73 6.51
N GLY A 39 -15.03 0.69 7.31
CA GLY A 39 -13.69 0.24 7.64
C GLY A 39 -12.83 -0.07 6.42
N VAL A 40 -11.54 -0.19 6.63
CA VAL A 40 -10.58 -0.49 5.56
C VAL A 40 -10.82 -1.88 5.00
N GLU A 41 -10.99 -1.97 3.69
CA GLU A 41 -11.05 -3.24 2.97
C GLU A 41 -9.64 -3.69 2.56
N GLN A 42 -9.36 -4.99 2.70
CA GLN A 42 -8.09 -5.60 2.29
C GLN A 42 -8.30 -6.52 1.09
N VAL A 43 -7.77 -6.13 -0.07
CA VAL A 43 -7.88 -6.91 -1.32
C VAL A 43 -6.57 -7.65 -1.56
N ALA A 44 -6.60 -8.98 -1.51
CA ALA A 44 -5.42 -9.81 -1.73
C ALA A 44 -4.89 -9.70 -3.16
N LEU A 45 -3.58 -9.46 -3.32
CA LEU A 45 -2.88 -9.36 -4.59
C LEU A 45 -1.84 -10.49 -4.77
N GLY A 46 -1.27 -11.00 -3.67
CA GLY A 46 -0.27 -12.06 -3.70
C GLY A 46 1.12 -11.55 -4.13
N LEU A 47 1.71 -12.16 -5.16
CA LEU A 47 2.92 -11.65 -5.78
C LEU A 47 2.57 -10.49 -6.72
N TYR A 48 3.11 -9.30 -6.44
CA TYR A 48 2.75 -8.08 -7.14
C TYR A 48 3.99 -7.29 -7.57
N VAL A 49 4.06 -6.91 -8.84
CA VAL A 49 5.16 -6.13 -9.42
C VAL A 49 4.66 -4.72 -9.72
N ILE A 50 5.32 -3.72 -9.14
CA ILE A 50 4.97 -2.30 -9.32
C ILE A 50 6.07 -1.64 -10.14
N ARG A 51 5.69 -0.97 -11.23
CA ARG A 51 6.60 -0.16 -12.02
C ARG A 51 6.98 1.11 -11.26
N GLY A 52 8.26 1.43 -11.19
CA GLY A 52 8.79 2.53 -10.36
C GLY A 52 8.22 3.90 -10.70
N ASP A 53 7.91 4.15 -11.98
CA ASP A 53 7.27 5.39 -12.42
C ASP A 53 5.91 5.63 -11.76
N ASN A 54 5.21 4.59 -11.30
CA ASN A 54 3.90 4.68 -10.66
C ASN A 54 3.99 4.81 -9.13
N ILE A 55 5.19 4.83 -8.55
CA ILE A 55 5.40 4.87 -7.10
C ILE A 55 5.54 6.32 -6.64
N ALA A 56 4.80 6.68 -5.60
CA ALA A 56 4.92 7.98 -4.94
C ALA A 56 5.76 7.88 -3.66
N VAL A 57 5.45 6.89 -2.79
CA VAL A 57 6.10 6.74 -1.48
C VAL A 57 6.28 5.26 -1.14
N ILE A 58 7.40 4.92 -0.49
CA ILE A 58 7.61 3.62 0.15
C ILE A 58 7.90 3.88 1.63
N GLY A 59 7.06 3.33 2.51
CA GLY A 59 7.20 3.42 3.96
C GLY A 59 7.56 2.07 4.58
N GLU A 60 8.52 2.09 5.50
CA GLU A 60 8.73 0.99 6.43
C GLU A 60 7.52 0.88 7.36
N ILE A 61 7.12 -0.34 7.69
CA ILE A 61 6.02 -0.63 8.62
C ILE A 61 6.62 -1.43 9.77
N ASP A 62 6.26 -1.06 10.99
CA ASP A 62 6.44 -1.90 12.17
C ASP A 62 5.29 -2.92 12.23
N GLU A 63 5.61 -4.20 12.08
CA GLU A 63 4.63 -5.29 11.98
C GLU A 63 3.83 -5.49 13.28
N ASP A 64 4.45 -5.26 14.44
CA ASP A 64 3.79 -5.42 15.74
C ASP A 64 2.77 -4.29 15.96
N VAL A 65 3.14 -3.06 15.59
CA VAL A 65 2.23 -1.92 15.64
C VAL A 65 1.09 -2.08 14.66
N ASP A 66 1.39 -2.44 13.41
CA ASP A 66 0.38 -2.56 12.34
C ASP A 66 -0.64 -3.67 12.62
N SER A 67 -0.20 -4.81 13.16
CA SER A 67 -1.09 -5.92 13.55
C SER A 67 -1.99 -5.60 14.75
N SER A 68 -1.66 -4.59 15.56
CA SER A 68 -2.46 -4.14 16.69
C SER A 68 -3.61 -3.18 16.30
N ILE A 69 -3.62 -2.68 15.06
CA ILE A 69 -4.62 -1.72 14.57
C ILE A 69 -5.86 -2.46 14.08
N ASP A 70 -7.03 -2.11 14.61
CA ASP A 70 -8.30 -2.60 14.10
C ASP A 70 -8.71 -1.82 12.82
N LEU A 71 -8.27 -2.34 11.67
CA LEU A 71 -8.54 -1.76 10.36
C LEU A 71 -10.05 -1.68 10.02
N ALA A 72 -10.91 -2.49 10.64
CA ALA A 72 -12.34 -2.46 10.40
C ALA A 72 -13.03 -1.20 11.00
N GLU A 73 -12.39 -0.56 11.97
CA GLU A 73 -12.88 0.67 12.60
C GLU A 73 -12.22 1.94 12.02
N VAL A 74 -11.15 1.79 11.23
CA VAL A 74 -10.44 2.91 10.60
C VAL A 74 -11.22 3.43 9.40
N LYS A 75 -11.55 4.73 9.44
CA LYS A 75 -12.25 5.44 8.36
C LYS A 75 -11.44 6.65 7.93
N ALA A 76 -11.20 6.80 6.64
CA ALA A 76 -10.44 7.90 6.06
C ALA A 76 -10.87 8.16 4.62
N GLU A 77 -10.74 9.41 4.19
CA GLU A 77 -10.91 9.74 2.78
C GLU A 77 -9.81 9.08 1.93
N PRO A 78 -10.11 8.65 0.70
CA PRO A 78 -9.11 8.13 -0.22
C PRO A 78 -7.97 9.12 -0.47
N ILE A 79 -6.76 8.61 -0.70
CA ILE A 79 -5.61 9.44 -1.04
C ILE A 79 -5.79 9.99 -2.46
N ASN A 80 -5.56 11.29 -2.63
CA ASN A 80 -5.63 11.92 -3.95
C ASN A 80 -4.45 11.49 -4.83
N ALA A 81 -4.70 11.43 -6.14
CA ALA A 81 -3.65 11.23 -7.11
C ALA A 81 -2.64 12.39 -7.11
N VAL A 82 -1.40 12.08 -7.48
CA VAL A 82 -0.34 13.08 -7.67
C VAL A 82 -0.69 13.95 -8.89
N VAL A 83 -0.63 15.27 -8.71
CA VAL A 83 -0.83 16.26 -9.78
C VAL A 83 0.51 16.93 -10.09
N TYR A 84 0.88 16.97 -11.37
CA TYR A 84 2.13 17.56 -11.87
C TYR A 84 1.95 19.01 -12.32
#